data_AF-A0A1Y1M451-F1
#
_entry.id   AF-A0A1Y1M451-F1
#
_cell.length_a   1.000
_cell.length_b   1.000
_cell.length_c   1.000
_cell.angle_alpha   90.00
_cell.angle_beta   90.00
_cell.angle_gamma   90.00
#
_symmetry.space_group_name_H-M   'P 1'
#
loop_
_entity.id
_entity.type
_entity.pdbx_description
1 polymer ?
#
loop_
_entity_poly.entity_id
_entity_poly.type
_entity_poly.pdbx_seq_one_letter_code
_entity_poly.pdbx_strand_id
1 'polypeptide(L)'
;MMSEKDYAPLSPACVRALHDKLYDKRKTAALEIEKMVKEFASLNKTNEIKRLLKVLGQDFANSTNPHARKGGLIGLAAIAIALGRDTSLYTEELIYPIVARFSDPDSRVKYYACESLYNVAKVARGAVLPQFSQIFSALSKIATDSEQSIKNASELLDRLMKDIVTESPSFDLPAFMPLLRERIYTKSSFARQFVISWISVLDAVPDIDLIIYLPEILDGLFKILDDPMLEVKKMCDTVLGEFLRSIKSNPARVDFGSMINILIGHAQEKNDEILQFTAITWIKEFVQLSGPLMLPYMSGIFTAVLPCLAYDADSRRMTDIKETATAVNHTLMKLVSLQVEQGATAVRTAGGEDNEVRGQLDLPSVVEVLTQHIAHSSVQTKVAVLRWIHHLYIKLPNKMFSYIDILFPALLRTLADPADEVVQQCLVVIAEVISAPAGEVSQDLSKTRKSLQGYIFL
;
A
#
# COMPACT_ATOMS: atom_id res chain seq x y z
N MET A 1 54.01 -13.11 -3.49
CA MET A 1 54.42 -11.82 -2.89
C MET A 1 53.15 -11.01 -2.63
N MET A 2 52.78 -10.80 -1.37
CA MET A 2 51.78 -9.77 -1.04
C MET A 2 52.44 -8.43 -1.36
N SER A 3 51.83 -7.62 -2.23
CA SER A 3 52.25 -6.23 -2.45
C SER A 3 52.40 -5.52 -1.10
N GLU A 4 53.40 -4.67 -0.92
CA GLU A 4 53.65 -3.81 0.24
C GLU A 4 52.51 -2.80 0.46
N LYS A 5 51.30 -3.29 0.75
CA LYS A 5 50.24 -2.47 1.29
C LYS A 5 50.57 -2.22 2.75
N ASP A 6 50.68 -0.95 3.11
CA ASP A 6 50.86 -0.55 4.50
C ASP A 6 49.56 -0.78 5.26
N TYR A 7 49.51 -1.89 5.98
CA TYR A 7 48.37 -2.29 6.82
C TYR A 7 48.44 -1.70 8.24
N ALA A 8 49.40 -0.81 8.53
CA ALA A 8 49.45 -0.17 9.84
C ALA A 8 48.12 0.54 10.14
N PRO A 9 47.66 0.52 11.40
CA PRO A 9 48.38 0.07 12.60
C PRO A 9 48.28 -1.44 12.90
N LEU A 10 47.74 -2.27 12.00
CA LEU A 10 47.67 -3.72 12.22
C LEU A 10 49.06 -4.36 12.21
N SER A 11 49.32 -5.24 13.18
CA SER A 11 50.55 -6.03 13.20
C SER A 11 50.58 -7.03 12.02
N PRO A 12 51.77 -7.40 11.49
CA PRO A 12 51.86 -8.42 10.44
C PRO A 12 51.25 -9.77 10.84
N ALA A 13 51.26 -10.09 12.14
CA ALA A 13 50.61 -11.28 12.67
C ALA A 13 49.08 -11.18 12.60
N CYS A 14 48.52 -10.03 13.02
CA CYS A 14 47.09 -9.75 12.91
C CYS A 14 46.62 -9.81 11.44
N VAL A 15 47.35 -9.17 10.52
CA VAL A 15 47.06 -9.22 9.08
C VAL A 15 47.01 -10.66 8.55
N ARG A 16 47.99 -11.50 8.90
CA ARG A 16 48.00 -12.92 8.50
C ARG A 16 46.82 -13.69 9.09
N ALA A 17 46.48 -13.43 10.35
CA ALA A 17 45.38 -14.09 11.02
C ALA A 17 44.01 -13.71 10.44
N LEU A 18 43.81 -12.46 10.02
CA LEU A 18 42.61 -12.02 9.30
C LEU A 18 42.45 -12.68 7.91
N HIS A 19 43.57 -12.99 7.24
CA HIS A 19 43.58 -13.72 5.97
C HIS A 19 43.43 -15.24 6.12
N ASP A 20 43.47 -15.77 7.34
CA ASP A 20 43.48 -17.21 7.57
C ASP A 20 42.12 -17.83 7.20
N LYS A 21 42.13 -19.09 6.78
CA LYS A 21 40.93 -19.85 6.43
C LYS A 21 40.10 -20.22 7.66
N LEU A 22 40.75 -20.42 8.82
CA LEU A 22 40.09 -20.82 10.06
C LEU A 22 39.42 -19.63 10.74
N TYR A 23 38.19 -19.84 11.21
CA TYR A 23 37.43 -18.81 11.92
C TYR A 23 38.11 -18.39 13.22
N ASP A 24 38.57 -19.34 14.02
CA ASP A 24 39.13 -19.05 15.35
C ASP A 24 40.35 -18.11 15.27
N LYS A 25 41.17 -18.26 14.22
CA LYS A 25 42.30 -17.35 13.99
C LYS A 25 41.85 -15.93 13.63
N ARG A 26 40.83 -15.79 12.79
CA ARG A 26 40.23 -14.48 12.47
C ARG A 26 39.60 -13.85 13.72
N LYS A 27 38.96 -14.66 14.57
CA LYS A 27 38.39 -14.21 15.85
C LYS A 27 39.46 -13.71 16.82
N THR A 28 40.59 -14.40 16.94
CA THR A 28 41.73 -13.92 17.74
C THR A 28 42.25 -12.57 17.24
N ALA A 29 42.36 -12.39 15.92
CA ALA A 29 42.75 -11.11 15.33
C ALA A 29 41.72 -10.01 15.61
N ALA A 30 40.42 -10.33 15.55
CA ALA A 30 39.35 -9.40 15.89
C ALA A 30 39.42 -8.94 17.36
N LEU A 31 39.76 -9.83 18.30
CA LEU A 31 39.98 -9.47 19.71
C LEU A 31 41.22 -8.57 19.91
N GLU A 32 42.28 -8.78 19.12
CA GLU A 32 43.45 -7.89 19.11
C GLU A 32 43.07 -6.49 18.60
N ILE A 33 42.29 -6.41 17.52
CA ILE A 33 41.73 -5.15 17.01
C ILE A 33 40.87 -4.46 18.08
N GLU A 34 40.00 -5.22 18.77
CA GLU A 34 39.14 -4.67 19.81
C GLU A 34 39.95 -4.02 20.93
N LYS A 35 41.01 -4.69 21.40
CA LYS A 35 41.93 -4.16 22.41
C LYS A 35 42.64 -2.90 21.92
N MET A 36 43.13 -2.92 20.68
CA MET A 36 43.83 -1.80 20.06
C MET A 36 42.93 -0.56 19.93
N VAL A 37 41.68 -0.75 19.49
CA VAL A 37 40.71 0.34 19.32
C VAL A 37 40.32 0.93 20.67
N LYS A 38 40.14 0.10 21.71
CA LYS A 38 39.92 0.59 23.08
C LYS A 38 41.06 1.48 23.59
N GLU A 39 42.30 1.10 23.31
CA GLU A 39 43.48 1.90 23.65
C GLU A 39 43.55 3.20 22.83
N PHE A 40 43.25 3.13 21.53
CA PHE A 40 43.22 4.35 20.69
C PHE A 40 42.11 5.31 21.11
N ALA A 41 40.94 4.79 21.47
CA ALA A 41 39.83 5.60 21.97
C ALA A 41 40.18 6.28 23.31
N SER A 42 40.76 5.53 24.26
CA SER A 42 41.16 6.11 25.56
C SER A 42 42.27 7.15 25.46
N LEU A 43 43.11 7.06 24.42
CA LEU A 43 44.18 8.02 24.12
C LEU A 43 43.77 9.10 23.11
N ASN A 44 42.49 9.19 22.71
CA ASN A 44 41.98 10.12 21.70
C ASN A 44 42.74 10.06 20.35
N LYS A 45 43.24 8.88 19.97
CA LYS A 45 43.93 8.64 18.69
C LYS A 45 42.93 8.39 17.55
N THR A 46 42.04 9.35 17.30
CA THR A 46 40.98 9.25 16.28
C THR A 46 41.52 8.96 14.87
N ASN A 47 42.69 9.49 14.52
CA ASN A 47 43.32 9.24 13.22
C ASN A 47 43.69 7.76 13.01
N GLU A 48 44.13 7.07 14.07
CA GLU A 48 44.47 5.65 13.99
C GLU A 48 43.21 4.77 13.85
N ILE A 49 42.11 5.15 14.51
CA ILE A 49 40.81 4.49 14.35
C ILE A 49 40.31 4.66 12.91
N LYS A 50 40.37 5.87 12.36
CA LYS A 50 40.02 6.14 10.95
C LYS A 50 40.90 5.36 9.98
N ARG A 51 42.19 5.23 10.29
CA ARG A 51 43.12 4.42 9.50
C ARG A 51 42.76 2.94 9.53
N LEU A 52 42.42 2.38 10.69
CA LEU A 52 41.93 1.01 10.82
C LEU A 52 40.64 0.76 10.04
N LEU A 53 39.66 1.67 10.15
CA LEU A 53 38.42 1.62 9.38
C LEU A 53 38.70 1.58 7.87
N LYS A 54 39.63 2.43 7.40
CA LYS A 54 40.05 2.45 6.00
C LYS A 54 40.69 1.13 5.58
N VAL A 55 41.65 0.61 6.34
CA VAL A 55 42.33 -0.65 6.02
C VAL A 55 41.34 -1.81 5.97
N LEU A 56 40.49 -1.96 6.98
CA LEU A 56 39.55 -3.09 7.05
C LEU A 56 38.41 -2.95 6.03
N GLY A 57 37.88 -1.74 5.84
CA GLY A 57 36.77 -1.47 4.93
C GLY A 57 37.18 -1.39 3.45
N GLN A 58 38.34 -0.83 3.14
CA GLN A 58 38.78 -0.65 1.75
C GLN A 58 39.72 -1.75 1.28
N ASP A 59 40.72 -2.15 2.07
CA ASP A 59 41.72 -3.12 1.62
C ASP A 59 41.28 -4.57 1.86
N PHE A 60 40.68 -4.87 3.01
CA PHE A 60 40.22 -6.22 3.34
C PHE A 60 38.84 -6.52 2.77
N ALA A 61 37.82 -5.71 3.09
CA ALA A 61 36.45 -6.00 2.70
C ALA A 61 36.25 -6.00 1.17
N ASN A 62 37.01 -5.20 0.39
CA ASN A 62 36.99 -5.22 -1.08
C ASN A 62 38.04 -6.14 -1.71
N SER A 63 38.76 -6.96 -0.92
CA SER A 63 39.78 -7.86 -1.45
C SER A 63 39.20 -8.91 -2.39
N THR A 64 39.98 -9.31 -3.40
CA THR A 64 39.64 -10.47 -4.24
C THR A 64 39.65 -11.78 -3.45
N ASN A 65 40.38 -11.85 -2.34
CA ASN A 65 40.44 -13.02 -1.47
C ASN A 65 39.22 -13.08 -0.52
N PRO A 66 38.38 -14.13 -0.59
CA PRO A 66 37.21 -14.25 0.28
C PRO A 66 37.53 -14.35 1.77
N HIS A 67 38.70 -14.88 2.14
CA HIS A 67 39.14 -14.92 3.55
C HIS A 67 39.50 -13.54 4.07
N ALA A 68 40.16 -12.72 3.25
CA ALA A 68 40.43 -11.32 3.58
C ALA A 68 39.12 -10.54 3.74
N ARG A 69 38.12 -10.76 2.86
CA ARG A 69 36.80 -10.14 3.02
C ARG A 69 36.14 -10.51 4.34
N LYS A 70 36.14 -11.80 4.71
CA LYS A 70 35.64 -12.28 6.02
C LYS A 70 36.40 -11.64 7.19
N GLY A 71 37.73 -11.51 7.07
CA GLY A 71 38.58 -10.83 8.04
C GLY A 71 38.26 -9.33 8.19
N GLY A 72 38.04 -8.63 7.08
CA GLY A 72 37.63 -7.22 7.09
C GLY A 72 36.30 -7.02 7.82
N LEU A 73 35.30 -7.85 7.51
CA LEU A 73 33.97 -7.77 8.12
C LEU A 73 34.00 -7.99 9.64
N ILE A 74 34.66 -9.07 10.11
CA ILE A 74 34.78 -9.33 11.56
C ILE A 74 35.61 -8.24 12.28
N GLY A 75 36.61 -7.68 11.60
CA GLY A 75 37.42 -6.58 12.13
C GLY A 75 36.62 -5.28 12.28
N LEU A 76 35.76 -4.93 11.31
CA LEU A 76 34.86 -3.78 11.40
C LEU A 76 33.87 -3.95 12.55
N ALA A 77 33.30 -5.15 12.72
CA ALA A 77 32.43 -5.46 13.85
C ALA A 77 33.16 -5.29 15.19
N ALA A 78 34.42 -5.73 15.28
CA ALA A 78 35.26 -5.56 16.48
C ALA A 78 35.56 -4.09 16.79
N ILE A 79 35.75 -3.24 15.77
CA ILE A 79 35.88 -1.79 15.97
C ILE A 79 34.61 -1.23 16.63
N ALA A 80 33.42 -1.56 16.13
CA ALA A 80 32.17 -1.09 16.72
C ALA A 80 32.01 -1.56 18.18
N ILE A 81 32.27 -2.84 18.46
CA ILE A 81 32.21 -3.40 19.82
C ILE A 81 33.19 -2.67 20.75
N ALA A 82 34.40 -2.35 20.27
CA ALA A 82 35.40 -1.64 21.05
C ALA A 82 35.01 -0.19 21.37
N LEU A 83 34.43 0.52 20.41
CA LEU A 83 34.03 1.92 20.54
C LEU A 83 32.80 2.10 21.44
N GLY A 84 31.92 1.10 21.53
CA GLY A 84 30.70 1.20 22.33
C GLY A 84 29.84 2.37 21.85
N ARG A 85 29.56 3.34 22.72
CA ARG A 85 28.73 4.52 22.39
C ARG A 85 29.34 5.41 21.31
N ASP A 86 30.68 5.44 21.22
CA ASP A 86 31.40 6.25 20.24
C ASP A 86 31.31 5.67 18.82
N THR A 87 30.73 4.47 18.66
CA THR A 87 30.41 3.90 17.33
C THR A 87 29.55 4.85 16.50
N SER A 88 28.70 5.65 17.16
CA SER A 88 27.87 6.69 16.53
C SER A 88 28.65 7.68 15.66
N LEU A 89 29.94 7.90 15.94
CA LEU A 89 30.82 8.81 15.20
C LEU A 89 31.36 8.23 13.88
N TYR A 90 31.19 6.92 13.66
CA TYR A 90 31.81 6.18 12.56
C TYR A 90 30.83 5.25 11.83
N THR A 91 29.52 5.49 11.96
CA THR A 91 28.49 4.57 11.44
C THR A 91 28.57 4.44 9.91
N GLU A 92 28.85 5.53 9.18
CA GLU A 92 28.98 5.50 7.73
C GLU A 92 30.17 4.63 7.29
N GLU A 93 31.36 4.85 7.86
CA GLU A 93 32.57 4.10 7.51
C GLU A 93 32.50 2.63 7.92
N LEU A 94 31.71 2.29 8.93
CA LEU A 94 31.45 0.92 9.35
C LEU A 94 30.41 0.23 8.45
N ILE A 95 29.28 0.87 8.20
CA ILE A 95 28.11 0.25 7.56
C ILE A 95 28.34 0.07 6.06
N TYR A 96 28.84 1.10 5.36
CA TYR A 96 28.99 1.06 3.91
C TYR A 96 29.79 -0.16 3.39
N PRO A 97 31.01 -0.45 3.88
CA PRO A 97 31.79 -1.60 3.41
C PRO A 97 31.16 -2.94 3.78
N ILE A 98 30.40 -3.03 4.89
CA ILE A 98 29.70 -4.26 5.29
C ILE A 98 28.51 -4.51 4.36
N VAL A 99 27.66 -3.51 4.15
CA VAL A 99 26.47 -3.61 3.29
C VAL A 99 26.84 -3.95 1.85
N ALA A 100 27.96 -3.42 1.35
CA ALA A 100 28.48 -3.75 0.01
C ALA A 100 28.81 -5.24 -0.19
N ARG A 101 28.85 -6.05 0.88
CA ARG A 101 29.07 -7.51 0.86
C ARG A 101 27.81 -8.36 0.96
N PHE A 102 26.63 -7.75 1.04
CA PHE A 102 25.35 -8.49 1.07
C PHE A 102 25.06 -9.21 -0.25
N SER A 103 25.69 -8.77 -1.35
CA SER A 103 25.59 -9.41 -2.66
C SER A 103 26.88 -10.12 -3.08
N ASP A 104 27.73 -10.51 -2.12
CA ASP A 104 28.97 -11.26 -2.41
C ASP A 104 28.64 -12.63 -3.02
N PRO A 105 29.41 -13.10 -4.01
CA PRO A 105 29.23 -14.44 -4.58
C PRO A 105 29.54 -15.58 -3.58
N ASP A 106 30.39 -15.34 -2.57
CA ASP A 106 30.67 -16.33 -1.52
C ASP A 106 29.63 -16.20 -0.39
N SER A 107 28.83 -17.24 -0.23
CA SER A 107 27.75 -17.27 0.77
C SER A 107 28.21 -17.14 2.21
N ARG A 108 29.43 -17.58 2.53
CA ARG A 108 29.98 -17.33 3.86
C ARG A 108 30.31 -15.86 4.02
N VAL A 109 30.80 -15.16 2.99
CA VAL A 109 31.01 -13.70 3.08
C VAL A 109 29.69 -12.97 3.34
N LYS A 110 28.60 -13.35 2.64
CA LYS A 110 27.25 -12.82 2.90
C LYS A 110 26.82 -13.04 4.35
N TYR A 111 27.00 -14.25 4.89
CA TYR A 111 26.73 -14.56 6.30
C TYR A 111 27.51 -13.65 7.26
N TYR A 112 28.84 -13.52 7.06
CA TYR A 112 29.67 -12.63 7.89
C TYR A 112 29.25 -11.16 7.76
N ALA A 113 28.73 -10.75 6.60
CA ALA A 113 28.24 -9.39 6.42
C ALA A 113 26.98 -9.13 7.27
N CYS A 114 26.01 -10.06 7.26
CA CYS A 114 24.84 -10.00 8.15
C CYS A 114 25.26 -9.96 9.62
N GLU A 115 26.14 -10.87 10.05
CA GLU A 115 26.60 -10.95 11.44
C GLU A 115 27.36 -9.69 11.86
N SER A 116 28.21 -9.14 11.00
CA SER A 116 28.98 -7.94 11.30
C SER A 116 28.06 -6.72 11.39
N LEU A 117 27.10 -6.57 10.47
CA LEU A 117 26.15 -5.46 10.54
C LEU A 117 25.22 -5.57 11.75
N TYR A 118 24.81 -6.78 12.12
CA TYR A 118 24.05 -7.02 13.36
C TYR A 118 24.82 -6.51 14.59
N ASN A 119 26.11 -6.83 14.70
CA ASN A 119 26.94 -6.37 15.82
C ASN A 119 27.11 -4.84 15.81
N VAL A 120 27.33 -4.23 14.64
CA VAL A 120 27.41 -2.77 14.51
C VAL A 120 26.09 -2.12 14.92
N ALA A 121 24.95 -2.58 14.39
CA ALA A 121 23.63 -2.05 14.71
C ALA A 121 23.25 -2.26 16.18
N LYS A 122 23.62 -3.39 16.77
CA LYS A 122 23.38 -3.70 18.18
C LYS A 122 24.05 -2.68 19.10
N VAL A 123 25.26 -2.25 18.75
CA VAL A 123 26.03 -1.28 19.53
C VAL A 123 25.59 0.16 19.24
N ALA A 124 25.41 0.52 17.96
CA ALA A 124 25.10 1.87 17.53
C ALA A 124 23.63 2.27 17.77
N ARG A 125 22.71 1.30 17.86
CA ARG A 125 21.26 1.52 18.04
C ARG A 125 20.74 2.58 17.06
N GLY A 126 20.01 3.59 17.52
CA GLY A 126 19.42 4.64 16.67
C GLY A 126 20.42 5.40 15.79
N ALA A 127 21.72 5.37 16.09
CA ALA A 127 22.75 6.01 15.26
C ALA A 127 22.93 5.38 13.87
N VAL A 128 22.37 4.18 13.61
CA VAL A 128 22.38 3.57 12.26
C VAL A 128 21.26 4.07 11.35
N LEU A 129 20.28 4.80 11.89
CA LEU A 129 19.11 5.24 11.12
C LEU A 129 19.40 6.19 9.97
N PRO A 130 20.43 7.08 10.01
CA PRO A 130 20.83 7.85 8.83
C PRO A 130 21.21 6.98 7.63
N GLN A 131 21.64 5.73 7.85
CA GLN A 131 21.96 4.75 6.80
C GLN A 131 20.83 3.74 6.55
N PHE A 132 19.65 3.92 7.16
CA PHE A 132 18.54 2.95 7.12
C PHE A 132 18.14 2.59 5.69
N SER A 133 17.99 3.58 4.81
CA SER A 133 17.62 3.37 3.40
C SER A 133 18.55 2.39 2.68
N GLN A 134 19.87 2.49 2.91
CA GLN A 134 20.84 1.59 2.33
C GLN A 134 20.76 0.19 2.97
N ILE A 135 20.65 0.13 4.30
CA ILE A 135 20.53 -1.13 5.05
C ILE A 135 19.27 -1.88 4.60
N PHE A 136 18.12 -1.22 4.57
CA PHE A 136 16.84 -1.80 4.15
C PHE A 136 16.90 -2.33 2.72
N SER A 137 17.46 -1.56 1.79
CA SER A 137 17.58 -1.98 0.38
C SER A 137 18.47 -3.22 0.20
N ALA A 138 19.55 -3.34 0.96
CA ALA A 138 20.39 -4.53 0.95
C ALA A 138 19.73 -5.71 1.66
N LEU A 139 19.10 -5.44 2.81
CA LEU A 139 18.43 -6.42 3.64
C LEU A 139 17.23 -7.06 2.92
N SER A 140 16.44 -6.26 2.19
CA SER A 140 15.29 -6.77 1.41
C SER A 140 15.70 -7.76 0.33
N LYS A 141 16.94 -7.67 -0.17
CA LYS A 141 17.48 -8.59 -1.18
C LYS A 141 17.99 -9.86 -0.51
N ILE A 142 18.87 -9.72 0.49
CA ILE A 142 19.51 -10.86 1.17
C ILE A 142 18.51 -11.71 1.99
N ALA A 143 17.40 -11.13 2.46
CA ALA A 143 16.33 -11.87 3.14
C ALA A 143 15.69 -12.96 2.26
N THR A 144 15.84 -12.85 0.94
CA THR A 144 15.34 -13.82 -0.04
C THR A 144 16.40 -14.78 -0.58
N ASP A 145 17.60 -14.80 0.02
CA ASP A 145 18.71 -15.64 -0.41
C ASP A 145 18.33 -17.14 -0.42
N SER A 146 18.90 -17.93 -1.32
CA SER A 146 18.63 -19.37 -1.39
C SER A 146 19.17 -20.17 -0.20
N GLU A 147 20.21 -19.69 0.47
CA GLU A 147 20.83 -20.41 1.59
C GLU A 147 20.17 -20.12 2.94
N GLN A 148 19.77 -21.19 3.65
CA GLN A 148 19.08 -21.07 4.94
C GLN A 148 19.92 -20.36 6.02
N SER A 149 21.22 -20.57 6.04
CA SER A 149 22.13 -19.90 6.99
C SER A 149 22.13 -18.38 6.81
N ILE A 150 22.07 -17.91 5.57
CA ILE A 150 21.99 -16.49 5.23
C ILE A 150 20.61 -15.94 5.60
N LYS A 151 19.52 -16.66 5.28
CA LYS A 151 18.17 -16.28 5.69
C LYS A 151 18.10 -16.07 7.20
N ASN A 152 18.54 -17.05 7.98
CA ASN A 152 18.54 -16.97 9.45
C ASN A 152 19.37 -15.76 9.96
N ALA A 153 20.55 -15.51 9.39
CA ALA A 153 21.38 -14.37 9.78
C ALA A 153 20.73 -13.03 9.41
N SER A 154 20.11 -12.94 8.23
CA SER A 154 19.39 -11.74 7.79
C SER A 154 18.14 -11.49 8.63
N GLU A 155 17.44 -12.52 9.10
CA GLU A 155 16.26 -12.40 9.94
C GLU A 155 16.61 -11.82 11.33
N LEU A 156 17.75 -12.23 11.91
CA LEU A 156 18.24 -11.65 13.17
C LEU A 156 18.54 -10.16 13.04
N LEU A 157 19.16 -9.76 11.92
CA LEU A 157 19.42 -8.36 11.60
C LEU A 157 18.13 -7.59 11.34
N ASP A 158 17.20 -8.17 10.57
CA ASP A 158 15.89 -7.58 10.28
C ASP A 158 15.09 -7.29 11.54
N ARG A 159 15.02 -8.26 12.46
CA ARG A 159 14.36 -8.09 13.76
C ARG A 159 15.01 -6.97 14.58
N LEU A 160 16.34 -6.95 14.67
CA LEU A 160 17.05 -5.90 15.39
C LEU A 160 16.81 -4.52 14.75
N MET A 161 16.79 -4.43 13.43
CA MET A 161 16.50 -3.16 12.74
C MET A 161 15.07 -2.69 13.01
N LYS A 162 14.09 -3.60 13.03
CA LYS A 162 12.72 -3.29 13.45
C LYS A 162 12.67 -2.75 14.87
N ASP A 163 13.33 -3.42 15.82
CA ASP A 163 13.43 -2.97 17.21
C ASP A 163 14.05 -1.57 17.32
N ILE A 164 15.13 -1.30 16.57
CA ILE A 164 15.77 0.02 16.56
C ILE A 164 14.84 1.10 15.99
N VAL A 165 14.10 0.79 14.92
CA VAL A 165 13.16 1.72 14.30
C VAL A 165 11.99 2.01 15.22
N THR A 166 11.39 1.00 15.85
CA THR A 166 10.21 1.17 16.72
C THR A 166 10.55 1.83 18.06
N GLU A 167 11.78 1.68 18.56
CA GLU A 167 12.24 2.37 19.77
C GLU A 167 12.76 3.80 19.52
N SER A 168 12.91 4.22 18.25
CA SER A 168 13.51 5.51 17.92
C SER A 168 12.46 6.56 17.56
N PRO A 169 12.43 7.71 18.26
CA PRO A 169 11.53 8.81 17.92
C PRO A 169 11.98 9.61 16.68
N SER A 170 13.17 9.31 16.13
CA SER A 170 13.79 10.07 15.04
C SER A 170 13.76 9.31 13.71
N PHE A 171 12.91 8.31 13.56
CA PHE A 171 12.79 7.58 12.29
C PHE A 171 12.18 8.48 11.21
N ASP A 172 12.94 8.73 10.14
CA ASP A 172 12.50 9.54 9.00
C ASP A 172 11.63 8.71 8.06
N LEU A 173 10.35 8.59 8.41
CA LEU A 173 9.35 7.93 7.57
C LEU A 173 9.27 8.55 6.16
N PRO A 174 9.21 9.89 5.97
CA PRO A 174 9.22 10.50 4.64
C PRO A 174 10.39 10.05 3.76
N ALA A 175 11.60 9.94 4.30
CA ALA A 175 12.76 9.46 3.55
C ALA A 175 12.68 7.96 3.20
N PHE A 176 11.96 7.16 3.99
CA PHE A 176 11.76 5.74 3.75
C PHE A 176 10.70 5.45 2.67
N MET A 177 9.63 6.25 2.61
CA MET A 177 8.48 5.99 1.73
C MET A 177 8.81 5.75 0.24
N PRO A 178 9.77 6.46 -0.41
CA PRO A 178 10.20 6.14 -1.77
C PRO A 178 10.65 4.68 -1.96
N LEU A 179 11.38 4.12 -0.98
CA LEU A 179 11.84 2.74 -1.04
C LEU A 179 10.69 1.75 -0.85
N LEU A 180 9.78 2.05 0.07
CA LEU A 180 8.61 1.20 0.31
C LEU A 180 7.71 1.12 -0.93
N ARG A 181 7.45 2.26 -1.58
CA ARG A 181 6.71 2.36 -2.85
C ARG A 181 7.32 1.51 -3.96
N GLU A 182 8.65 1.49 -4.09
CA GLU A 182 9.31 0.63 -5.08
C GLU A 182 9.16 -0.85 -4.73
N ARG A 183 9.37 -1.20 -3.46
CA ARG A 183 9.48 -2.60 -3.02
C ARG A 183 8.16 -3.33 -2.91
N ILE A 184 7.06 -2.62 -2.71
CA ILE A 184 5.73 -3.24 -2.56
C ILE A 184 5.27 -4.01 -3.80
N TYR A 185 5.79 -3.67 -4.99
CA TYR A 185 5.46 -4.34 -6.25
C TYR A 185 6.36 -5.54 -6.58
N THR A 186 7.17 -6.02 -5.63
CA THR A 186 7.98 -7.21 -5.81
C THR A 186 7.14 -8.45 -6.14
N LYS A 187 7.69 -9.37 -6.94
CA LYS A 187 7.01 -10.60 -7.39
C LYS A 187 7.30 -11.81 -6.51
N SER A 188 8.34 -11.76 -5.69
CA SER A 188 8.73 -12.87 -4.82
C SER A 188 7.82 -12.88 -3.58
N SER A 189 7.13 -14.00 -3.31
CA SER A 189 6.30 -14.17 -2.11
C SER A 189 7.08 -13.89 -0.83
N PHE A 190 8.34 -14.33 -0.74
CA PHE A 190 9.21 -14.04 0.41
C PHE A 190 9.55 -12.55 0.52
N ALA A 191 9.77 -11.86 -0.60
CA ALA A 191 10.02 -10.42 -0.58
C ALA A 191 8.75 -9.64 -0.19
N ARG A 192 7.58 -10.09 -0.64
CA ARG A 192 6.29 -9.53 -0.23
C ARG A 192 6.06 -9.71 1.27
N GLN A 193 6.35 -10.90 1.81
CA GLN A 193 6.30 -11.18 3.24
C GLN A 193 7.20 -10.22 4.05
N PHE A 194 8.43 -9.99 3.57
CA PHE A 194 9.36 -9.04 4.15
C PHE A 194 8.77 -7.62 4.19
N VAL A 195 8.23 -7.15 3.05
CA VAL A 195 7.63 -5.80 2.95
C VAL A 195 6.41 -5.66 3.87
N ILE A 196 5.48 -6.62 3.86
CA ILE A 196 4.30 -6.60 4.75
C ILE A 196 4.74 -6.55 6.21
N SER A 197 5.74 -7.33 6.59
CA SER A 197 6.24 -7.36 7.97
C SER A 197 6.79 -6.00 8.41
N TRP A 198 7.44 -5.24 7.52
CA TRP A 198 7.85 -3.87 7.81
C TRP A 198 6.67 -2.89 7.91
N ILE A 199 5.69 -3.00 7.02
CA ILE A 199 4.48 -2.17 7.07
C ILE A 199 3.73 -2.40 8.39
N SER A 200 3.51 -3.66 8.78
CA SER A 200 2.84 -4.03 10.03
C SER A 200 3.56 -3.47 11.26
N VAL A 201 4.89 -3.58 11.30
CA VAL A 201 5.69 -3.05 12.43
C VAL A 201 5.59 -1.52 12.51
N LEU A 202 5.65 -0.84 11.36
CA LEU A 202 5.56 0.62 11.32
C LEU A 202 4.16 1.14 11.67
N ASP A 203 3.09 0.46 11.22
CA ASP A 203 1.70 0.82 11.55
C ASP A 203 1.39 0.65 13.04
N ALA A 204 2.08 -0.28 13.71
CA ALA A 204 1.93 -0.52 15.14
C ALA A 204 2.61 0.54 16.03
N VAL A 205 3.44 1.44 15.47
CA VAL A 205 4.11 2.51 16.23
C VAL A 205 3.19 3.73 16.32
N PRO A 206 2.75 4.15 17.53
CA PRO A 206 1.76 5.23 17.68
C PRO A 206 2.18 6.58 17.09
N ASP A 207 3.48 6.88 17.09
CA ASP A 207 4.03 8.15 16.60
C ASP A 207 4.29 8.14 15.07
N ILE A 208 4.12 6.99 14.40
CA ILE A 208 4.31 6.83 12.96
C ILE A 208 2.94 6.81 12.30
N ASP A 209 2.63 7.85 11.51
CA ASP A 209 1.38 7.92 10.76
C ASP A 209 1.57 7.36 9.34
N LEU A 210 1.27 6.07 9.14
CA LEU A 210 1.25 5.46 7.81
C LEU A 210 -0.03 5.78 7.01
N ILE A 211 -1.11 6.23 7.65
CA ILE A 211 -2.39 6.46 6.97
C ILE A 211 -2.27 7.55 5.91
N ILE A 212 -1.48 8.60 6.15
CA ILE A 212 -1.26 9.67 5.18
C ILE A 212 -0.53 9.21 3.92
N TYR A 213 0.22 8.10 4.01
CA TYR A 213 0.95 7.49 2.89
C TYR A 213 0.22 6.30 2.26
N LEU A 214 -0.88 5.86 2.88
CA LEU A 214 -1.66 4.72 2.40
C LEU A 214 -2.09 4.85 0.93
N PRO A 215 -2.50 6.03 0.40
CA PRO A 215 -2.82 6.17 -1.02
C PRO A 215 -1.69 5.73 -1.97
N GLU A 216 -0.43 5.82 -1.53
CA GLU A 216 0.75 5.49 -2.34
C GLU A 216 1.10 4.00 -2.32
N ILE A 217 0.61 3.25 -1.32
CA ILE A 217 0.96 1.83 -1.11
C ILE A 217 -0.24 0.90 -1.17
N LEU A 218 -1.48 1.42 -1.14
CA LEU A 218 -2.70 0.61 -1.10
C LEU A 218 -2.81 -0.36 -2.29
N ASP A 219 -2.54 0.12 -3.50
CA ASP A 219 -2.55 -0.72 -4.71
C ASP A 219 -1.54 -1.88 -4.61
N GLY A 220 -0.36 -1.59 -4.06
CA GLY A 220 0.66 -2.61 -3.80
C GLY A 220 0.19 -3.66 -2.80
N LEU A 221 -0.45 -3.26 -1.69
CA LEU A 221 -1.01 -4.18 -0.70
C LEU A 221 -2.08 -5.09 -1.34
N PHE A 222 -3.01 -4.54 -2.12
CA PHE A 222 -4.02 -5.35 -2.80
C PHE A 222 -3.40 -6.34 -3.81
N LYS A 223 -2.32 -5.96 -4.51
CA LYS A 223 -1.56 -6.91 -5.36
C LYS A 223 -0.82 -8.00 -4.58
N ILE A 224 -0.49 -7.76 -3.32
CA ILE A 224 0.09 -8.78 -2.43
C ILE A 224 -1.02 -9.68 -1.86
N LEU A 225 -2.24 -9.19 -1.70
CA LEU A 225 -3.39 -10.01 -1.28
C LEU A 225 -3.70 -11.15 -2.29
N ASP A 226 -3.33 -10.97 -3.56
CA ASP A 226 -3.38 -12.00 -4.61
C ASP A 226 -2.15 -12.95 -4.62
N ASP A 227 -1.29 -12.95 -3.59
CA ASP A 227 -0.10 -13.81 -3.56
C ASP A 227 -0.43 -15.31 -3.54
N PRO A 228 0.23 -16.18 -4.33
CA PRO A 228 -0.06 -17.61 -4.33
C PRO A 228 0.19 -18.30 -2.97
N MET A 229 1.00 -17.72 -2.08
CA MET A 229 1.28 -18.27 -0.76
C MET A 229 0.23 -17.79 0.26
N LEU A 230 -0.55 -18.74 0.80
CA LEU A 230 -1.63 -18.46 1.76
C LEU A 230 -1.18 -17.68 3.00
N GLU A 231 0.03 -17.94 3.51
CA GLU A 231 0.56 -17.20 4.66
C GLU A 231 0.77 -15.71 4.33
N VAL A 232 1.25 -15.39 3.12
CA VAL A 232 1.43 -14.02 2.66
C VAL A 232 0.08 -13.33 2.52
N LYS A 233 -0.94 -14.01 1.96
CA LYS A 233 -2.31 -13.50 1.91
C LYS A 233 -2.85 -13.16 3.29
N LYS A 234 -2.72 -14.07 4.26
CA LYS A 234 -3.18 -13.87 5.65
C LYS A 234 -2.48 -12.70 6.36
N MET A 235 -1.16 -12.57 6.16
CA MET A 235 -0.41 -11.44 6.69
C MET A 235 -0.89 -10.12 6.07
N CYS A 236 -1.09 -10.08 4.76
CA CYS A 236 -1.58 -8.90 4.06
C CYS A 236 -2.99 -8.51 4.51
N ASP A 237 -3.89 -9.48 4.62
CA ASP A 237 -5.27 -9.29 5.07
C ASP A 237 -5.32 -8.72 6.49
N THR A 238 -4.46 -9.22 7.39
CA THR A 238 -4.35 -8.69 8.76
C THR A 238 -3.97 -7.21 8.76
N VAL A 239 -2.95 -6.83 7.98
CA VAL A 239 -2.48 -5.43 7.86
C VAL A 239 -3.54 -4.53 7.23
N LEU A 240 -4.22 -4.98 6.17
CA LEU A 240 -5.34 -4.25 5.59
C LEU A 240 -6.48 -4.06 6.61
N GLY A 241 -6.77 -5.09 7.41
CA GLY A 241 -7.76 -5.00 8.48
C GLY A 241 -7.38 -4.00 9.58
N GLU A 242 -6.10 -3.88 9.91
CA GLU A 242 -5.57 -2.89 10.86
C GLU A 242 -5.69 -1.46 10.32
N PHE A 243 -5.30 -1.22 9.07
CA PHE A 243 -5.50 0.07 8.41
C PHE A 243 -6.97 0.46 8.38
N LEU A 244 -7.87 -0.46 8.02
CA LEU A 244 -9.30 -0.17 7.98
C LEU A 244 -9.87 0.16 9.37
N ARG A 245 -9.39 -0.52 10.43
CA ARG A 245 -9.74 -0.17 11.82
C ARG A 245 -9.25 1.24 12.19
N SER A 246 -8.02 1.61 11.81
CA SER A 246 -7.45 2.94 12.04
C SER A 246 -8.23 4.03 11.29
N ILE A 247 -8.61 3.79 10.04
CA ILE A 247 -9.48 4.68 9.22
C ILE A 247 -10.83 4.91 9.90
N LYS A 248 -11.47 3.83 10.39
CA LYS A 248 -12.76 3.94 11.11
C LYS A 248 -12.64 4.72 12.41
N SER A 249 -11.50 4.62 13.09
CA SER A 249 -11.25 5.35 14.34
C SER A 249 -11.02 6.84 14.13
N ASN A 250 -10.40 7.23 13.01
CA ASN A 250 -10.12 8.63 12.71
C ASN A 250 -10.26 8.93 11.20
N PRO A 251 -11.51 9.06 10.69
CA PRO A 251 -11.75 9.26 9.26
C PRO A 251 -11.33 10.64 8.75
N ALA A 252 -11.19 11.65 9.63
CA ALA A 252 -10.96 13.04 9.22
C ALA A 252 -9.61 13.28 8.51
N ARG A 253 -8.62 12.42 8.76
CA ARG A 253 -7.27 12.52 8.15
C ARG A 253 -7.09 11.69 6.87
N VAL A 254 -8.15 11.01 6.42
CA VAL A 254 -8.06 10.00 5.37
C VAL A 254 -8.38 10.61 4.01
N ASP A 255 -7.47 10.41 3.04
CA ASP A 255 -7.73 10.76 1.64
C ASP A 255 -8.52 9.65 0.95
N PHE A 256 -9.84 9.66 1.17
CA PHE A 256 -10.76 8.70 0.54
C PHE A 256 -10.76 8.81 -0.99
N GLY A 257 -10.59 10.01 -1.54
CA GLY A 257 -10.68 10.27 -2.99
C GLY A 257 -9.52 9.65 -3.77
N SER A 258 -8.29 9.76 -3.25
CA SER A 258 -7.14 9.13 -3.89
C SER A 258 -7.19 7.60 -3.82
N MET A 259 -7.79 7.05 -2.75
CA MET A 259 -7.84 5.60 -2.53
C MET A 259 -9.04 4.90 -3.19
N ILE A 260 -10.19 5.57 -3.35
CA ILE A 260 -11.41 4.91 -3.87
C ILE A 260 -11.23 4.37 -5.29
N ASN A 261 -10.49 5.07 -6.15
CA ASN A 261 -10.21 4.60 -7.52
C ASN A 261 -9.36 3.32 -7.54
N ILE A 262 -8.43 3.17 -6.59
CA ILE A 262 -7.64 1.95 -6.42
C ILE A 262 -8.58 0.80 -6.04
N LEU A 263 -9.46 1.03 -5.06
CA LEU A 263 -10.43 0.02 -4.60
C LEU A 263 -11.41 -0.39 -5.70
N ILE A 264 -11.90 0.58 -6.50
CA ILE A 264 -12.78 0.32 -7.65
C ILE A 264 -12.09 -0.60 -8.66
N GLY A 265 -10.79 -0.41 -8.92
CA GLY A 265 -10.03 -1.29 -9.80
C GLY A 265 -9.98 -2.72 -9.27
N HIS A 266 -9.55 -2.90 -8.02
CA HIS A 266 -9.44 -4.21 -7.38
C HIS A 266 -10.79 -4.91 -7.19
N ALA A 267 -11.87 -4.16 -6.93
CA ALA A 267 -13.22 -4.72 -6.81
C ALA A 267 -13.77 -5.31 -8.11
N GLN A 268 -13.19 -4.97 -9.26
CA GLN A 268 -13.59 -5.50 -10.57
C GLN A 268 -12.81 -6.76 -10.97
N GLU A 269 -11.79 -7.16 -10.21
CA GLU A 269 -10.99 -8.37 -10.46
C GLU A 269 -11.78 -9.63 -10.06
N LYS A 270 -12.41 -10.30 -11.03
CA LYS A 270 -13.30 -11.45 -10.79
C LYS A 270 -12.59 -12.77 -10.51
N ASN A 271 -11.28 -12.82 -10.66
CA ASN A 271 -10.50 -14.07 -10.55
C ASN A 271 -10.14 -14.44 -9.11
N ASP A 272 -10.19 -13.49 -8.17
CA ASP A 272 -9.93 -13.71 -6.74
C ASP A 272 -11.09 -13.13 -5.90
N GLU A 273 -11.95 -14.02 -5.40
CA GLU A 273 -13.10 -13.65 -4.57
C GLU A 273 -12.70 -12.93 -3.27
N ILE A 274 -11.55 -13.27 -2.67
CA ILE A 274 -11.08 -12.66 -1.42
C ILE A 274 -10.64 -11.22 -1.68
N LEU A 275 -9.88 -11.01 -2.75
CA LEU A 275 -9.44 -9.68 -3.17
C LEU A 275 -10.63 -8.79 -3.49
N GLN A 276 -11.56 -9.29 -4.31
CA GLN A 276 -12.79 -8.57 -4.66
C GLN A 276 -13.63 -8.24 -3.42
N PHE A 277 -13.86 -9.22 -2.54
CA PHE A 277 -14.61 -9.02 -1.29
C PHE A 277 -13.96 -7.97 -0.39
N THR A 278 -12.63 -8.01 -0.24
CA THR A 278 -11.87 -7.04 0.56
C THR A 278 -12.03 -5.63 -0.01
N ALA A 279 -11.90 -5.47 -1.32
CA ALA A 279 -12.05 -4.17 -1.99
C ALA A 279 -13.48 -3.61 -1.82
N ILE A 280 -14.51 -4.43 -2.03
CA ILE A 280 -15.92 -4.01 -1.87
C ILE A 280 -16.23 -3.68 -0.41
N THR A 281 -15.62 -4.39 0.55
CA THR A 281 -15.73 -4.08 1.98
C THR A 281 -15.13 -2.70 2.29
N TRP A 282 -13.96 -2.37 1.74
CA TRP A 282 -13.38 -1.04 1.89
C TRP A 282 -14.24 0.05 1.24
N ILE A 283 -14.77 -0.19 0.03
CA ILE A 283 -15.71 0.73 -0.64
C ILE A 283 -16.92 1.00 0.26
N LYS A 284 -17.50 -0.04 0.88
CA LYS A 284 -18.62 0.10 1.83
C LYS A 284 -18.27 1.03 2.98
N GLU A 285 -17.14 0.80 3.64
CA GLU A 285 -16.72 1.63 4.76
C GLU A 285 -16.43 3.07 4.31
N PHE A 286 -15.83 3.27 3.13
CA PHE A 286 -15.55 4.60 2.59
C PHE A 286 -16.84 5.39 2.33
N VAL A 287 -17.83 4.77 1.71
CA VAL A 287 -19.16 5.36 1.48
C VAL A 287 -19.86 5.69 2.80
N GLN A 288 -19.71 4.86 3.83
CA GLN A 288 -20.29 5.11 5.15
C GLN A 288 -19.60 6.23 5.93
N LEU A 289 -18.26 6.32 5.85
CA LEU A 289 -17.46 7.26 6.62
C LEU A 289 -17.40 8.65 5.99
N SER A 290 -17.21 8.74 4.67
CA SER A 290 -16.99 10.01 3.96
C SER A 290 -18.25 10.56 3.29
N GLY A 291 -19.31 9.75 3.20
CA GLY A 291 -20.66 10.19 2.82
C GLY A 291 -20.70 10.92 1.47
N PRO A 292 -21.22 12.17 1.40
CA PRO A 292 -21.35 12.90 0.14
C PRO A 292 -20.05 13.07 -0.66
N LEU A 293 -18.88 13.00 -0.02
CA LEU A 293 -17.59 13.09 -0.70
C LEU A 293 -17.32 11.91 -1.65
N MET A 294 -18.09 10.81 -1.55
CA MET A 294 -18.00 9.67 -2.49
C MET A 294 -18.88 9.83 -3.73
N LEU A 295 -19.79 10.81 -3.76
CA LEU A 295 -20.71 10.99 -4.89
C LEU A 295 -20.01 11.30 -6.22
N PRO A 296 -18.88 12.06 -6.28
CA PRO A 296 -18.13 12.21 -7.53
C PRO A 296 -17.60 10.89 -8.11
N TYR A 297 -17.36 9.88 -7.26
CA TYR A 297 -16.80 8.58 -7.65
C TYR A 297 -17.87 7.52 -7.91
N MET A 298 -19.16 7.89 -7.81
CA MET A 298 -20.27 6.95 -7.84
C MET A 298 -20.33 6.10 -9.12
N SER A 299 -19.99 6.68 -10.27
CA SER A 299 -19.96 5.96 -11.55
C SER A 299 -18.99 4.78 -11.50
N GLY A 300 -17.76 5.00 -11.02
CA GLY A 300 -16.78 3.92 -10.82
C GLY A 300 -17.17 2.94 -9.70
N ILE A 301 -17.81 3.42 -8.63
CA ILE A 301 -18.35 2.50 -7.62
C ILE A 301 -19.43 1.60 -8.24
N PHE A 302 -20.28 2.11 -9.15
CA PHE A 302 -21.28 1.30 -9.84
C PHE A 302 -20.69 0.24 -10.76
N THR A 303 -19.62 0.55 -11.51
CA THR A 303 -18.96 -0.46 -12.35
C THR A 303 -18.42 -1.63 -11.51
N ALA A 304 -17.99 -1.37 -10.27
CA ALA A 304 -17.56 -2.40 -9.33
C ALA A 304 -18.72 -3.13 -8.64
N VAL A 305 -19.73 -2.41 -8.15
CA VAL A 305 -20.73 -2.93 -7.19
C VAL A 305 -21.96 -3.55 -7.86
N LEU A 306 -22.47 -2.96 -8.96
CA LEU A 306 -23.73 -3.43 -9.56
C LEU A 306 -23.64 -4.86 -10.15
N PRO A 307 -22.52 -5.27 -10.78
CA PRO A 307 -22.37 -6.65 -11.24
C PRO A 307 -22.36 -7.67 -10.07
N CYS A 308 -21.87 -7.28 -8.89
CA CYS A 308 -21.80 -8.15 -7.71
C CYS A 308 -23.18 -8.50 -7.13
N LEU A 309 -24.24 -7.75 -7.44
CA LEU A 309 -25.61 -8.07 -7.05
C LEU A 309 -26.15 -9.36 -7.70
N ALA A 310 -25.51 -9.78 -8.80
CA ALA A 310 -25.84 -11.01 -9.51
C ALA A 310 -25.30 -12.27 -8.85
N TYR A 311 -24.40 -12.16 -7.87
CA TYR A 311 -23.79 -13.32 -7.24
C TYR A 311 -24.83 -14.13 -6.46
N ASP A 312 -24.65 -15.44 -6.44
CA ASP A 312 -25.48 -16.34 -5.65
C ASP A 312 -25.08 -16.24 -4.18
N ALA A 313 -26.07 -16.07 -3.30
CA ALA A 313 -25.83 -16.06 -1.86
C ALA A 313 -25.66 -17.52 -1.41
N ASP A 314 -24.42 -17.99 -1.32
CA ASP A 314 -24.12 -19.29 -0.70
C ASP A 314 -23.87 -19.08 0.79
N SER A 315 -24.88 -19.43 1.61
CA SER A 315 -24.85 -19.28 3.08
C SER A 315 -23.72 -20.03 3.79
N ARG A 316 -22.92 -20.82 3.07
CA ARG A 316 -21.73 -21.53 3.59
C ARG A 316 -20.42 -20.75 3.43
N ARG A 317 -20.41 -19.62 2.72
CA ARG A 317 -19.20 -18.82 2.48
C ARG A 317 -19.03 -17.77 3.57
N MET A 318 -17.78 -17.54 3.98
CA MET A 318 -17.41 -16.51 4.96
C MET A 318 -17.38 -15.10 4.36
N THR A 319 -17.41 -15.00 3.02
CA THR A 319 -17.40 -13.77 2.24
C THR A 319 -18.74 -13.59 1.51
N ASP A 320 -19.55 -12.64 1.95
CA ASP A 320 -20.80 -12.29 1.26
C ASP A 320 -20.62 -11.01 0.43
N ILE A 321 -20.06 -11.21 -0.78
CA ILE A 321 -19.85 -10.13 -1.76
C ILE A 321 -21.19 -9.48 -2.13
N LYS A 322 -22.26 -10.28 -2.27
CA LYS A 322 -23.59 -9.79 -2.66
C LYS A 322 -24.21 -8.91 -1.57
N GLU A 323 -24.18 -9.36 -0.32
CA GLU A 323 -24.68 -8.60 0.83
C GLU A 323 -23.89 -7.28 0.98
N THR A 324 -22.57 -7.34 0.85
CA THR A 324 -21.71 -6.16 0.94
C THR A 324 -22.02 -5.17 -0.19
N ALA A 325 -22.12 -5.65 -1.43
CA ALA A 325 -22.53 -4.84 -2.58
C ALA A 325 -23.93 -4.23 -2.41
N THR A 326 -24.87 -4.99 -1.86
CA THR A 326 -26.23 -4.52 -1.55
C THR A 326 -26.20 -3.40 -0.50
N ALA A 327 -25.35 -3.50 0.51
CA ALA A 327 -25.16 -2.46 1.52
C ALA A 327 -24.55 -1.17 0.92
N VAL A 328 -23.55 -1.29 0.03
CA VAL A 328 -23.00 -0.12 -0.70
C VAL A 328 -24.11 0.54 -1.51
N ASN A 329 -24.84 -0.25 -2.29
CA ASN A 329 -25.92 0.20 -3.15
C ASN A 329 -26.99 0.98 -2.36
N HIS A 330 -27.43 0.43 -1.23
CA HIS A 330 -28.40 1.09 -0.35
C HIS A 330 -27.87 2.39 0.27
N THR A 331 -26.60 2.40 0.70
CA THR A 331 -26.00 3.59 1.32
C THR A 331 -25.88 4.73 0.30
N LEU A 332 -25.45 4.44 -0.93
CA LEU A 332 -25.40 5.44 -2.01
C LEU A 332 -26.78 6.05 -2.30
N MET A 333 -27.85 5.24 -2.38
CA MET A 333 -29.22 5.73 -2.61
C MET A 333 -29.65 6.73 -1.53
N LYS A 334 -29.31 6.42 -0.28
CA LYS A 334 -29.55 7.30 0.87
C LYS A 334 -28.77 8.60 0.76
N LEU A 335 -27.50 8.56 0.37
CA LEU A 335 -26.66 9.75 0.22
C LEU A 335 -27.21 10.72 -0.84
N VAL A 336 -27.65 10.22 -2.00
CA VAL A 336 -28.29 11.06 -3.03
C VAL A 336 -29.56 11.72 -2.49
N SER A 337 -30.38 10.97 -1.75
CA SER A 337 -31.60 11.51 -1.15
C SER A 337 -31.31 12.64 -0.16
N LEU A 338 -30.33 12.45 0.72
CA LEU A 338 -29.92 13.43 1.71
C LEU A 338 -29.30 14.68 1.08
N GLN A 339 -28.51 14.53 0.02
CA GLN A 339 -27.90 15.66 -0.68
C GLN A 339 -28.96 16.60 -1.28
N VAL A 340 -30.04 16.04 -1.84
CA VAL A 340 -31.15 16.85 -2.39
C VAL A 340 -31.90 17.59 -1.29
N GLU A 341 -32.17 16.93 -0.17
CA GLU A 341 -32.86 17.52 0.98
C GLU A 341 -32.05 18.66 1.63
N GLN A 342 -30.71 18.51 1.70
CA GLN A 342 -29.80 19.53 2.21
C GLN A 342 -29.59 20.68 1.21
N GLY A 343 -29.45 20.40 -0.09
CA GLY A 343 -29.36 21.44 -1.12
C GLY A 343 -30.60 22.32 -1.23
N ALA A 344 -31.79 21.78 -0.90
CA ALA A 344 -33.04 22.55 -0.82
C ALA A 344 -33.12 23.47 0.41
N THR A 345 -32.34 23.20 1.47
CA THR A 345 -32.34 23.97 2.72
C THR A 345 -31.14 24.92 2.88
N ALA A 346 -30.05 24.69 2.12
CA ALA A 346 -28.78 25.44 2.20
C ALA A 346 -28.80 26.86 1.59
N VAL A 347 -29.94 27.35 1.07
CA VAL A 347 -30.09 28.75 0.60
C VAL A 347 -29.95 29.79 1.75
N ARG A 348 -29.52 29.41 2.96
CA ARG A 348 -29.55 30.29 4.14
C ARG A 348 -28.28 30.45 4.97
N THR A 349 -27.14 29.84 4.66
CA THR A 349 -25.91 30.15 5.41
C THR A 349 -24.66 30.06 4.55
N ALA A 350 -24.08 31.22 4.25
CA ALA A 350 -22.77 31.39 3.64
C ALA A 350 -21.67 30.93 4.61
N GLY A 351 -20.97 29.84 4.28
CA GLY A 351 -19.84 29.35 5.08
C GLY A 351 -19.22 28.00 4.70
N GLY A 352 -19.64 27.35 3.61
CA GLY A 352 -19.23 25.97 3.29
C GLY A 352 -19.00 25.65 1.80
N GLU A 353 -18.66 26.63 0.97
CA GLU A 353 -18.60 26.48 -0.50
C GLU A 353 -17.63 25.39 -0.97
N ASP A 354 -16.49 25.17 -0.28
CA ASP A 354 -15.47 24.20 -0.70
C ASP A 354 -15.90 22.73 -0.55
N ASN A 355 -16.70 22.38 0.47
CA ASN A 355 -17.17 21.00 0.66
C ASN A 355 -18.41 20.70 -0.19
N GLU A 356 -19.25 21.70 -0.47
CA GLU A 356 -20.43 21.53 -1.32
C GLU A 356 -20.08 21.26 -2.78
N VAL A 357 -18.99 21.84 -3.30
CA VAL A 357 -18.50 21.57 -4.66
C VAL A 357 -17.82 20.20 -4.75
N ARG A 358 -17.07 19.80 -3.72
CA ARG A 358 -16.34 18.51 -3.70
C ARG A 358 -17.24 17.27 -3.57
N GLY A 359 -18.43 17.41 -2.99
CA GLY A 359 -19.39 16.30 -2.82
C GLY A 359 -20.45 16.18 -3.91
N GLN A 360 -20.31 16.88 -5.05
CA GLN A 360 -21.34 16.85 -6.09
C GLN A 360 -21.34 15.52 -6.85
N LEU A 361 -22.56 15.02 -7.10
CA LEU A 361 -22.78 13.87 -7.95
C LEU A 361 -22.37 14.19 -9.40
N ASP A 362 -21.45 13.41 -9.96
CA ASP A 362 -21.14 13.42 -11.39
C ASP A 362 -22.24 12.66 -12.16
N LEU A 363 -23.36 13.35 -12.36
CA LEU A 363 -24.54 12.79 -12.99
C LEU A 363 -24.29 12.30 -14.44
N PRO A 364 -23.55 13.02 -15.32
CA PRO A 364 -23.25 12.52 -16.67
C PRO A 364 -22.63 11.11 -16.66
N SER A 365 -21.55 10.92 -15.91
CA SER A 365 -20.84 9.63 -15.83
C SER A 365 -21.69 8.54 -15.18
N VAL A 366 -22.52 8.90 -14.20
CA VAL A 366 -23.45 7.95 -13.57
C VAL A 366 -24.52 7.49 -14.57
N VAL A 367 -25.12 8.42 -15.32
CA VAL A 367 -26.12 8.08 -16.34
C VAL A 367 -25.49 7.19 -17.43
N GLU A 368 -24.27 7.48 -17.84
CA GLU A 368 -23.55 6.65 -18.81
C GLU A 368 -23.40 5.20 -18.30
N VAL A 369 -22.86 5.02 -17.09
CA VAL A 369 -22.65 3.69 -16.50
C VAL A 369 -23.97 2.94 -16.33
N LEU A 370 -25.02 3.59 -15.83
CA LEU A 370 -26.35 2.99 -15.68
C LEU A 370 -26.94 2.58 -17.04
N THR A 371 -26.79 3.42 -18.06
CA THR A 371 -27.25 3.13 -19.43
C THR A 371 -26.53 1.91 -20.00
N GLN A 372 -25.23 1.76 -19.74
CA GLN A 372 -24.48 0.57 -20.15
C GLN A 372 -24.95 -0.69 -19.42
N HIS A 373 -25.18 -0.60 -18.11
CA HIS A 373 -25.55 -1.75 -17.27
C HIS A 373 -27.02 -2.18 -17.42
N ILE A 374 -27.88 -1.38 -18.06
CA ILE A 374 -29.27 -1.78 -18.36
C ILE A 374 -29.35 -3.00 -19.28
N ALA A 375 -28.29 -3.25 -20.06
CA ALA A 375 -28.16 -4.37 -20.98
C ALA A 375 -27.37 -5.55 -20.36
N HIS A 376 -27.10 -5.53 -19.05
CA HIS A 376 -26.36 -6.60 -18.37
C HIS A 376 -27.09 -7.95 -18.48
N SER A 377 -26.37 -9.07 -18.37
CA SER A 377 -26.96 -10.41 -18.49
C SER A 377 -27.83 -10.79 -17.30
N SER A 378 -27.42 -10.41 -16.08
CA SER A 378 -28.16 -10.68 -14.84
C SER A 378 -29.41 -9.81 -14.70
N VAL A 379 -30.53 -10.46 -14.38
CA VAL A 379 -31.80 -9.85 -14.01
C VAL A 379 -31.64 -8.92 -12.80
N GLN A 380 -30.94 -9.39 -11.75
CA GLN A 380 -30.76 -8.64 -10.50
C GLN A 380 -30.00 -7.33 -10.73
N THR A 381 -28.94 -7.36 -11.53
CA THR A 381 -28.20 -6.14 -11.91
C THR A 381 -29.09 -5.20 -12.73
N LYS A 382 -29.83 -5.70 -13.72
CA LYS A 382 -30.75 -4.89 -14.54
C LYS A 382 -31.83 -4.20 -13.70
N VAL A 383 -32.46 -4.95 -12.78
CA VAL A 383 -33.47 -4.41 -11.86
C VAL A 383 -32.86 -3.34 -10.95
N ALA A 384 -31.66 -3.55 -10.41
CA ALA A 384 -30.97 -2.56 -9.60
C ALA A 384 -30.66 -1.26 -10.36
N VAL A 385 -30.21 -1.37 -11.62
CA VAL A 385 -29.99 -0.24 -12.53
C VAL A 385 -31.29 0.54 -12.76
N LEU A 386 -32.38 -0.16 -13.07
CA LEU A 386 -33.69 0.49 -13.28
C LEU A 386 -34.18 1.18 -12.01
N ARG A 387 -33.98 0.59 -10.83
CA ARG A 387 -34.27 1.24 -9.54
C ARG A 387 -33.44 2.51 -9.33
N TRP A 388 -32.18 2.53 -9.75
CA TRP A 388 -31.34 3.73 -9.73
C TRP A 388 -31.86 4.81 -10.66
N ILE A 389 -32.16 4.47 -11.90
CA ILE A 389 -32.71 5.43 -12.87
C ILE A 389 -34.01 6.03 -12.31
N HIS A 390 -34.92 5.20 -11.80
CA HIS A 390 -36.16 5.64 -11.16
C HIS A 390 -35.88 6.60 -9.98
N HIS A 391 -34.99 6.21 -9.07
CA HIS A 391 -34.65 7.01 -7.89
C HIS A 391 -34.05 8.37 -8.27
N LEU A 392 -33.20 8.41 -9.30
CA LEU A 392 -32.63 9.65 -9.81
C LEU A 392 -33.69 10.55 -10.46
N TYR A 393 -34.68 10.01 -11.18
CA TYR A 393 -35.79 10.81 -11.71
C TYR A 393 -36.64 11.40 -10.59
N ILE A 394 -36.92 10.65 -9.52
CA ILE A 394 -37.64 11.15 -8.34
C ILE A 394 -36.87 12.26 -7.65
N LYS A 395 -35.56 12.06 -7.41
CA LYS A 395 -34.75 12.96 -6.58
C LYS A 395 -34.14 14.13 -7.35
N LEU A 396 -33.88 13.99 -8.63
CA LEU A 396 -33.22 14.97 -9.49
C LEU A 396 -33.95 15.17 -10.83
N PRO A 397 -35.28 15.39 -10.86
CA PRO A 397 -36.08 15.35 -12.08
C PRO A 397 -35.57 16.30 -13.17
N ASN A 398 -35.27 17.55 -12.81
CA ASN A 398 -34.77 18.56 -13.76
C ASN A 398 -33.41 18.19 -14.36
N LYS A 399 -32.49 17.63 -13.56
CA LYS A 399 -31.16 17.25 -14.05
C LYS A 399 -31.24 15.97 -14.89
N MET A 400 -32.08 15.02 -14.50
CA MET A 400 -32.29 13.77 -15.24
C MET A 400 -33.00 13.97 -16.58
N PHE A 401 -33.89 14.97 -16.68
CA PHE A 401 -34.59 15.28 -17.93
C PHE A 401 -33.63 15.62 -19.07
N SER A 402 -32.47 16.23 -18.78
CA SER A 402 -31.43 16.52 -19.77
C SER A 402 -30.84 15.27 -20.44
N TYR A 403 -31.06 14.08 -19.88
CA TYR A 403 -30.57 12.80 -20.40
C TYR A 403 -31.67 11.92 -21.01
N ILE A 404 -32.89 12.46 -21.17
CA ILE A 404 -34.04 11.70 -21.67
C ILE A 404 -33.80 11.10 -23.05
N ASP A 405 -33.09 11.81 -23.93
CA ASP A 405 -32.79 11.36 -25.29
C ASP A 405 -31.88 10.13 -25.33
N ILE A 406 -31.12 9.89 -24.26
CA ILE A 406 -30.24 8.72 -24.11
C ILE A 406 -30.97 7.60 -23.38
N LEU A 407 -31.62 7.93 -22.27
CA LEU A 407 -32.25 6.95 -21.37
C LEU A 407 -33.54 6.37 -21.94
N PHE A 408 -34.39 7.20 -22.57
CA PHE A 408 -35.70 6.75 -23.04
C PHE A 408 -35.61 5.68 -24.14
N PRO A 409 -34.76 5.82 -25.18
CA PRO A 409 -34.55 4.73 -26.14
C PRO A 409 -33.99 3.46 -25.51
N ALA A 410 -33.14 3.58 -24.47
CA ALA A 410 -32.63 2.42 -23.75
C ALA A 410 -33.75 1.69 -22.99
N LEU A 411 -34.61 2.43 -22.27
CA LEU A 411 -35.76 1.89 -21.56
C LEU A 411 -36.76 1.19 -22.50
N LEU A 412 -37.04 1.79 -23.67
CA LEU A 412 -37.92 1.16 -24.68
C LEU A 412 -37.38 -0.18 -25.16
N ARG A 413 -36.05 -0.30 -25.36
CA ARG A 413 -35.44 -1.60 -25.69
C ARG A 413 -35.56 -2.59 -24.53
N THR A 414 -35.43 -2.12 -23.29
CA THR A 414 -35.55 -2.95 -22.08
C THR A 414 -36.97 -3.51 -21.87
N LEU A 415 -38.02 -2.92 -22.47
CA LEU A 415 -39.37 -3.51 -22.43
C LEU A 415 -39.48 -4.87 -23.15
N ALA A 416 -38.54 -5.18 -24.04
CA ALA A 416 -38.45 -6.47 -24.70
C ALA A 416 -37.60 -7.50 -23.92
N ASP A 417 -37.19 -7.20 -22.69
CA ASP A 417 -36.42 -8.13 -21.85
C ASP A 417 -37.27 -9.37 -21.51
N PRO A 418 -36.69 -10.59 -21.55
CA PRO A 418 -37.44 -11.82 -21.26
C PRO A 418 -37.87 -11.99 -19.79
N ALA A 419 -37.31 -11.21 -18.86
CA ALA A 419 -37.62 -11.34 -17.44
C ALA A 419 -38.71 -10.36 -16.99
N ASP A 420 -39.82 -10.90 -16.47
CA ASP A 420 -40.97 -10.11 -15.98
C ASP A 420 -40.56 -9.03 -14.97
N GLU A 421 -39.66 -9.34 -14.04
CA GLU A 421 -39.20 -8.37 -13.02
C GLU A 421 -38.49 -7.16 -13.65
N VAL A 422 -37.73 -7.37 -14.73
CA VAL A 422 -37.05 -6.29 -15.46
C VAL A 422 -38.09 -5.42 -16.16
N VAL A 423 -39.04 -6.03 -16.87
CA VAL A 423 -40.10 -5.33 -17.59
C VAL A 423 -40.98 -4.52 -16.63
N GLN A 424 -41.40 -5.11 -15.50
CA GLN A 424 -42.19 -4.42 -14.47
C GLN A 424 -41.46 -3.20 -13.93
N GLN A 425 -40.19 -3.33 -13.55
CA GLN A 425 -39.41 -2.21 -13.05
C GLN A 425 -39.16 -1.15 -14.14
N CYS A 426 -39.00 -1.56 -15.40
CA CYS A 426 -38.84 -0.65 -16.53
C CYS A 426 -40.11 0.19 -16.75
N LEU A 427 -41.29 -0.42 -16.68
CA LEU A 427 -42.56 0.30 -16.77
C LEU A 427 -42.73 1.34 -15.67
N VAL A 428 -42.31 1.04 -14.44
CA VAL A 428 -42.29 2.01 -13.33
C VAL A 428 -41.40 3.20 -13.67
N VAL A 429 -40.20 2.97 -14.21
CA VAL A 429 -39.29 4.05 -14.63
C VAL A 429 -39.94 4.89 -15.73
N ILE A 430 -40.49 4.27 -16.78
CA ILE A 430 -41.12 4.99 -17.90
C ILE A 430 -42.31 5.83 -17.41
N ALA A 431 -43.13 5.30 -16.52
CA ALA A 431 -44.24 6.04 -15.92
C ALA A 431 -43.75 7.30 -15.19
N GLU A 432 -42.65 7.20 -14.42
CA GLU A 432 -42.03 8.34 -13.74
C GLU A 432 -41.48 9.36 -14.74
N VAL A 433 -40.75 8.91 -15.78
CA VAL A 433 -40.19 9.79 -16.83
C VAL A 433 -41.28 10.59 -17.54
N ILE A 434 -42.43 9.98 -17.83
CA ILE A 434 -43.57 10.64 -18.50
C ILE A 434 -44.29 11.60 -17.54
N SER A 435 -44.34 11.26 -16.24
CA SER A 435 -45.04 12.04 -15.22
C SER A 435 -44.21 13.20 -14.66
N ALA A 436 -42.89 13.16 -14.79
CA ALA A 436 -42.00 14.21 -14.30
C ALA A 436 -42.36 15.57 -14.93
N PRO A 437 -42.65 16.61 -14.12
CA PRO A 437 -42.95 17.93 -14.65
C PRO A 437 -41.72 18.44 -15.39
N ALA A 438 -41.85 18.63 -16.71
CA ALA A 438 -40.84 19.32 -17.50
C ALA A 438 -40.54 20.64 -16.80
N GLY A 439 -39.31 20.84 -16.33
CA GLY A 439 -38.92 22.08 -15.68
C GLY A 439 -39.36 23.26 -16.55
N GLU A 440 -40.08 24.20 -15.96
CA GLU A 440 -40.52 25.44 -16.62
C GLU A 440 -39.32 26.36 -16.92
N VAL A 441 -38.31 25.93 -17.69
CA VAL A 441 -37.29 26.85 -18.23
C VAL A 441 -36.73 26.35 -19.57
N SER A 442 -36.85 27.23 -20.58
CA SER A 442 -36.25 27.22 -21.92
C SER A 442 -37.10 26.67 -23.09
N GLN A 443 -37.23 27.52 -24.13
CA GLN A 443 -38.06 27.33 -25.32
C GLN A 443 -37.59 26.17 -26.24
N ASP A 444 -36.41 25.60 -26.01
CA ASP A 444 -35.87 24.49 -26.83
C ASP A 444 -36.47 23.12 -26.49
N LEU A 445 -37.04 22.94 -25.29
CA LEU A 445 -37.60 21.66 -24.81
C LEU A 445 -38.98 21.31 -25.44
N SER A 446 -39.59 22.26 -26.15
CA SER A 446 -40.84 22.03 -26.90
C SER A 446 -40.65 21.03 -28.06
N LYS A 447 -39.43 20.90 -28.60
CA LYS A 447 -39.09 19.91 -29.63
C LYS A 447 -38.99 18.50 -29.05
N THR A 448 -38.46 18.34 -27.84
CA THR A 448 -38.29 17.04 -27.17
C THR A 448 -39.62 16.46 -26.70
N ARG A 449 -40.57 17.30 -26.25
CA ARG A 449 -41.95 16.85 -25.98
C ARG A 449 -42.66 16.32 -27.23
N LYS A 450 -42.40 16.91 -28.41
CA LYS A 450 -42.88 16.37 -29.69
C LYS A 450 -42.20 15.05 -30.05
N SER A 451 -40.94 14.85 -29.67
CA SER A 451 -40.24 13.57 -29.83
C SER A 451 -40.86 12.47 -28.94
N LEU A 452 -41.13 12.73 -27.66
CA LEU A 452 -41.82 11.79 -26.77
C LEU A 452 -43.25 11.49 -27.22
N GLN A 453 -44.00 12.49 -27.68
CA GLN A 453 -45.31 12.25 -28.33
C GLN A 453 -45.17 11.42 -29.61
N GLY A 454 -44.08 11.57 -30.37
CA GLY A 454 -43.77 10.71 -31.52
C GLY A 454 -43.49 9.25 -31.14
N TYR A 455 -42.93 8.99 -29.96
CA TYR A 455 -42.70 7.63 -29.44
C TYR A 455 -43.92 6.99 -28.76
N ILE A 456 -44.85 7.78 -28.21
CA ILE A 456 -46.07 7.28 -27.53
C ILE A 456 -47.20 6.96 -28.52
N PHE A 457 -47.10 7.44 -29.77
CA PHE A 457 -48.09 7.19 -30.84
C PHE A 457 -47.63 6.14 -31.89
N LEU A 458 -46.60 5.36 -31.58
CA LEU A 458 -46.21 4.12 -32.27
C LEU A 458 -46.33 2.95 -31.29
#